data_AF-A0A1H6X8Z5-F1
#
_entry.id   AF-A0A1H6X8Z5-F1
#
_cell.length_a   1.000
_cell.length_b   1.000
_cell.length_c   1.000
_cell.angle_alpha   90.00
_cell.angle_beta   90.00
_cell.angle_gamma   90.00
#
_symmetry.space_group_name_H-M   'P 1'
#
loop_
_entity.id
_entity.type
_entity.pdbx_description
1 polymer ?
#
loop_
_entity_poly.entity_id
_entity_poly.type
_entity_poly.pdbx_seq_one_letter_code
_entity_poly.pdbx_strand_id
1 'polypeptide(L)'
;MTSSPATARLSAAAPALERYLRCATAGLPPATRQEVWDELEEHVCARAEQLEWQGASPAQALSRALAELGPPLRVSAGMNGVHNMPKMIALAGALLLTATTTIYALSQGQRAFEIPVLAERPPSPICVKTPPQGVRIVGQRGDQTCFEFTNPQAYRGSYISLNRLRDVVTAQGGQAQPLSAESWRITFPGGGPARIMTRVLFTQNGEPYTSATVLVQAMQGSSSPIVLQGFRTPRIEAGPVSLQLTGPGANSGEQIYQSFVMTLVNALFGTDYPQGGMGYGTVQGNAQHTVRTNLPAGEVVMLVTAESPSSEPAQVDNTGLPAGTTAPTTLSSERDYAISFAEVQPGGTVTLKANSPQLEFRKNIAALSPSTARVPALLVRVTNVPLNDLKSGILMPAEPTSDAR
;
A
#
# COMPACT_ATOMS: atom_id res chain seq x y z
N MET A 1 50.92 17.14 26.16
CA MET A 1 49.70 16.68 25.46
C MET A 1 48.98 17.91 24.94
N THR A 2 49.19 18.26 23.68
CA THR A 2 48.51 19.39 23.02
C THR A 2 47.15 18.90 22.55
N SER A 3 46.07 19.43 23.16
CA SER A 3 44.70 19.21 22.72
C SER A 3 44.58 19.51 21.22
N SER A 4 44.00 18.59 20.45
CA SER A 4 43.80 18.73 19.01
C SER A 4 42.96 19.99 18.71
N PRO A 5 43.22 20.74 17.62
CA PRO A 5 42.43 21.90 17.23
C PRO A 5 40.93 21.61 17.01
N ALA A 6 40.55 20.34 16.85
CA ALA A 6 39.15 19.89 16.86
C ALA A 6 38.47 20.08 18.24
N THR A 7 39.19 19.81 19.33
CA THR A 7 38.67 19.84 20.70
C THR A 7 38.33 21.27 21.17
N ALA A 8 39.06 22.28 20.69
CA ALA A 8 38.79 23.68 21.03
C ALA A 8 37.55 24.27 20.31
N ARG A 9 37.17 23.71 19.16
CA ARG A 9 36.08 24.23 18.31
C ARG A 9 34.69 23.74 18.73
N LEU A 10 34.61 22.58 19.36
CA LEU A 10 33.37 22.02 19.91
C LEU A 10 32.90 22.69 21.21
N SER A 11 33.77 23.48 21.87
CA SER A 11 33.50 24.13 23.16
C SER A 11 32.25 25.05 23.15
N ALA A 12 31.99 25.77 22.06
CA ALA A 12 30.81 26.65 21.96
C ALA A 12 29.48 25.89 21.76
N ALA A 13 29.55 24.63 21.30
CA ALA A 13 28.40 23.81 20.95
C ALA A 13 28.12 22.70 21.99
N ALA A 14 29.04 22.54 22.96
CA ALA A 14 28.98 21.56 24.05
C ALA A 14 27.65 21.56 24.84
N PRO A 15 27.00 22.69 25.17
CA PRO A 15 25.76 22.67 25.96
C PRO A 15 24.58 21.98 25.24
N ALA A 16 24.52 22.08 23.92
CA ALA A 16 23.45 21.49 23.12
C ALA A 16 23.62 19.96 23.01
N LEU A 17 24.86 19.52 22.77
CA LEU A 17 25.22 18.10 22.71
C LEU A 17 25.02 17.43 24.08
N GLU A 18 25.54 18.02 25.16
CA GLU A 18 25.42 17.44 26.51
C GLU A 18 23.95 17.30 26.93
N ARG A 19 23.13 18.32 26.65
CA ARG A 19 21.68 18.25 26.92
C ARG A 19 21.01 17.13 26.12
N TYR A 20 21.41 16.94 24.86
CA TYR A 20 20.90 15.86 24.03
C TYR A 20 21.27 14.49 24.62
N LEU A 21 22.56 14.26 24.90
CA LEU A 21 23.10 12.99 25.41
C LEU A 21 22.47 12.63 26.77
N ARG A 22 22.26 13.62 27.64
CA ARG A 22 21.56 13.43 28.93
C ARG A 22 20.13 12.94 28.75
N CYS A 23 19.41 13.46 27.78
CA CYS A 23 18.06 13.02 27.47
C CYS A 23 18.05 11.65 26.77
N ALA A 24 18.96 11.42 25.83
CA ALA A 24 19.05 10.19 25.05
C ALA A 24 19.47 8.97 25.89
N THR A 25 20.25 9.17 26.94
CA THR A 25 20.74 8.10 27.84
C THR A 25 19.95 8.00 29.14
N ALA A 26 18.88 8.79 29.29
CA ALA A 26 18.00 8.74 30.46
C ALA A 26 17.38 7.34 30.60
N GLY A 27 17.40 6.79 31.83
CA GLY A 27 16.87 5.47 32.15
C GLY A 27 17.88 4.31 32.07
N LEU A 28 19.04 4.51 31.44
CA LEU A 28 20.06 3.47 31.38
C LEU A 28 20.75 3.24 32.73
N PRO A 29 21.15 2.00 33.07
CA PRO A 29 22.01 1.70 34.21
C PRO A 29 23.32 2.49 34.14
N PRO A 30 23.91 2.96 35.26
CA PRO A 30 25.05 3.85 35.24
C PRO A 30 26.25 3.37 34.40
N ALA A 31 26.56 2.07 34.42
CA ALA A 31 27.64 1.50 33.64
C ALA A 31 27.38 1.60 32.12
N THR A 32 26.19 1.17 31.68
CA THR A 32 25.76 1.24 30.28
C THR A 32 25.53 2.68 29.81
N ARG A 33 25.11 3.57 30.72
CA ARG A 33 24.87 4.96 30.40
C ARG A 33 26.13 5.64 29.89
N GLN A 34 27.27 5.42 30.54
CA GLN A 34 28.53 6.04 30.12
C GLN A 34 29.00 5.48 28.78
N GLU A 35 28.91 4.17 28.59
CA GLU A 35 29.25 3.51 27.31
C GLU A 35 28.42 4.09 26.14
N VAL A 36 27.09 4.11 26.28
CA VAL A 36 26.19 4.67 25.26
C VAL A 36 26.39 6.17 25.11
N TRP A 37 26.76 6.89 26.17
CA TRP A 37 27.08 8.30 26.10
C TRP A 37 28.30 8.54 25.21
N ASP A 38 29.40 7.82 25.46
CA ASP A 38 30.65 7.97 24.73
C ASP A 38 30.46 7.60 23.25
N GLU A 39 29.72 6.53 22.96
CA GLU A 39 29.40 6.12 21.58
C GLU A 39 28.56 7.16 20.83
N LEU A 40 27.51 7.69 21.47
CA LEU A 40 26.66 8.72 20.86
C LEU A 40 27.42 10.03 20.66
N GLU A 41 28.28 10.41 21.60
CA GLU A 41 29.14 11.58 21.50
C GLU A 41 30.10 11.45 20.31
N GLU A 42 30.82 10.32 20.21
CA GLU A 42 31.73 10.04 19.10
C GLU A 42 30.98 10.08 17.76
N HIS A 43 29.82 9.42 17.66
CA HIS A 43 29.03 9.38 16.44
C HIS A 43 28.57 10.78 15.99
N VAL A 44 28.05 11.58 16.92
CA VAL A 44 27.58 12.94 16.60
C VAL A 44 28.76 13.84 16.20
N CYS A 45 29.92 13.71 16.86
CA CYS A 45 31.11 14.48 16.52
C CYS A 45 31.65 14.12 15.13
N ALA A 46 31.76 12.83 14.82
CA ALA A 46 32.20 12.37 13.50
C ALA A 46 31.25 12.85 12.39
N ARG A 47 29.94 12.82 12.64
CA ARG A 47 28.95 13.29 11.67
C ARG A 47 28.98 14.81 11.48
N ALA A 48 29.15 15.57 12.57
CA ALA A 48 29.33 17.02 12.50
C ALA A 48 30.59 17.37 11.70
N GLU A 49 31.73 16.73 11.96
CA GLU A 49 32.97 16.94 11.20
C GLU A 49 32.77 16.69 9.68
N GLN A 50 32.07 15.60 9.33
CA GLN A 50 31.74 15.32 7.93
C GLN A 50 30.89 16.43 7.29
N LEU A 51 29.93 17.00 8.03
CA LEU A 51 29.09 18.10 7.55
C LEU A 51 29.87 19.41 7.43
N GLU A 52 30.88 19.63 8.28
CA GLU A 52 31.82 20.74 8.15
C GLU A 52 32.66 20.62 6.87
N TRP A 53 33.15 19.43 6.53
CA TRP A 53 33.84 19.19 5.26
C TRP A 53 32.95 19.45 4.03
N GLN A 54 31.63 19.40 4.20
CA GLN A 54 30.64 19.74 3.17
C GLN A 54 30.27 21.24 3.16
N GLY A 55 30.95 22.06 3.97
CA GLY A 55 30.80 23.52 4.01
C GLY A 55 29.80 24.04 5.03
N ALA A 56 29.27 23.21 5.94
CA ALA A 56 28.47 23.70 7.05
C ALA A 56 29.36 24.40 8.10
N SER A 57 28.87 25.47 8.74
CA SER A 57 29.54 26.00 9.94
C SER A 57 29.44 25.01 11.09
N PRO A 58 30.36 25.00 12.08
CA PRO A 58 30.35 24.04 13.18
C PRO A 58 29.00 23.95 13.93
N ALA A 59 28.36 25.10 14.19
CA ALA A 59 27.05 25.13 14.86
C ALA A 59 25.93 24.52 14.00
N GLN A 60 25.96 24.77 12.68
CA GLN A 60 25.00 24.17 11.74
C GLN A 60 25.24 22.67 11.56
N ALA A 61 26.52 22.27 11.50
CA ALA A 61 26.93 20.88 11.38
C ALA A 61 26.45 20.06 12.59
N LEU A 62 26.68 20.53 13.83
CA LEU A 62 26.19 19.86 15.02
C LEU A 62 24.65 19.83 15.06
N SER A 63 23.98 20.95 14.77
CA SER A 63 22.52 21.01 14.76
C SER A 63 21.92 20.00 13.76
N ARG A 64 22.50 19.89 12.56
CA ARG A 64 22.12 18.90 11.55
C ARG A 64 22.43 17.46 12.00
N ALA A 65 23.60 17.20 12.57
CA ALA A 65 23.96 15.89 13.09
C ALA A 65 22.98 15.42 14.19
N LEU A 66 22.62 16.29 15.13
CA LEU A 66 21.61 16.01 16.16
C LEU A 66 20.21 15.80 15.56
N ALA A 67 19.84 16.58 14.53
CA ALA A 67 18.56 16.41 13.83
C ALA A 67 18.47 15.07 13.08
N GLU A 68 19.57 14.61 12.48
CA GLU A 68 19.66 13.31 11.81
C GLU A 68 19.54 12.12 12.77
N LEU A 69 20.08 12.25 13.98
CA LEU A 69 19.95 11.25 15.04
C LEU A 69 18.50 11.16 15.58
N GLY A 70 17.70 12.21 15.39
CA GLY A 70 16.29 12.28 15.74
C GLY A 70 16.04 12.75 17.18
N PRO A 71 14.76 12.78 17.63
CA PRO A 71 14.42 13.27 18.98
C PRO A 71 15.06 12.41 20.09
N PRO A 72 15.66 13.00 21.14
CA PRO A 72 16.39 12.24 22.16
C PRO A 72 15.50 11.27 22.95
N LEU A 73 14.20 11.55 23.10
CA LEU A 73 13.24 10.62 23.72
C LEU A 73 13.08 9.32 22.92
N ARG A 74 13.15 9.39 21.58
CA ARG A 74 13.06 8.20 20.72
C ARG A 74 14.32 7.34 20.84
N VAL A 75 15.49 7.99 20.88
CA VAL A 75 16.78 7.31 21.10
C VAL A 75 16.79 6.62 22.47
N SER A 76 16.36 7.33 23.53
CA SER A 76 16.25 6.77 24.88
C SER A 76 15.32 5.55 24.95
N ALA A 77 14.14 5.60 24.32
CA ALA A 77 13.24 4.46 24.29
C ALA A 77 13.88 3.23 23.61
N GLY A 78 14.60 3.45 22.51
CA GLY A 78 15.34 2.39 21.81
C GLY A 78 16.45 1.76 22.68
N MET A 79 17.28 2.60 23.30
CA MET A 79 18.39 2.13 24.14
C MET A 79 17.89 1.42 25.41
N ASN A 80 16.85 1.93 26.07
CA ASN A 80 16.23 1.26 27.20
C ASN A 80 15.64 -0.11 26.81
N GLY A 81 15.05 -0.22 25.62
CA GLY A 81 14.56 -1.50 25.10
C GLY A 81 15.66 -2.55 24.96
N VAL A 82 16.85 -2.16 24.51
CA VAL A 82 17.99 -3.07 24.32
C VAL A 82 18.64 -3.45 25.65
N HIS A 83 18.86 -2.47 26.55
CA HIS A 83 19.70 -2.67 27.73
C HIS A 83 18.93 -3.00 29.02
N ASN A 84 17.66 -2.60 29.14
CA ASN A 84 16.84 -2.84 30.33
C ASN A 84 15.81 -3.97 30.15
N MET A 85 15.73 -4.61 28.97
CA MET A 85 14.88 -5.79 28.82
C MET A 85 15.40 -6.96 29.69
N PRO A 86 14.52 -7.64 30.45
CA PRO A 86 14.90 -8.82 31.23
C PRO A 86 15.55 -9.87 30.33
N LYS A 87 16.71 -10.39 30.74
CA LYS A 87 17.56 -11.37 30.03
C LYS A 87 16.92 -12.76 29.80
N MET A 88 15.61 -12.88 29.73
CA MET A 88 14.91 -14.15 29.46
C MET A 88 15.04 -14.63 28.01
N ILE A 89 15.80 -13.93 27.16
CA ILE A 89 16.20 -14.37 25.82
C ILE A 89 17.73 -14.34 25.68
N ALA A 90 18.47 -14.76 26.72
CA ALA A 90 19.91 -14.90 26.68
C ALA A 90 20.36 -16.33 26.32
N LEU A 91 19.82 -16.88 25.23
CA LEU A 91 20.34 -18.09 24.58
C LEU A 91 20.49 -17.86 23.07
N ALA A 92 21.18 -16.78 22.73
CA ALA A 92 21.77 -16.54 21.41
C ALA A 92 23.04 -15.70 21.59
N GLY A 93 23.95 -16.18 22.43
CA GLY A 93 25.27 -15.59 22.61
C GLY A 93 26.21 -16.07 21.50
N ALA A 94 26.35 -15.25 20.46
CA ALA A 94 27.54 -15.04 19.63
C ALA A 94 27.14 -14.47 18.25
N LEU A 95 26.78 -13.19 18.18
CA LEU A 95 26.72 -12.39 16.94
C LEU A 95 26.35 -10.95 17.32
N LEU A 96 27.30 -10.09 17.70
CA LEU A 96 27.05 -8.65 17.81
C LEU A 96 28.38 -7.86 17.84
N LEU A 97 29.11 -7.93 16.73
CA LEU A 97 30.10 -6.91 16.34
C LEU A 97 29.95 -6.50 14.85
N THR A 98 28.73 -6.64 14.32
CA THR A 98 28.34 -6.21 12.96
C THR A 98 27.04 -5.40 12.99
N ALA A 99 26.92 -4.46 13.93
CA ALA A 99 25.72 -3.63 14.12
C ALA A 99 25.89 -2.16 13.70
N THR A 100 26.85 -1.85 12.82
CA THR A 100 27.05 -0.48 12.30
C THR A 100 26.49 -0.25 10.89
N THR A 101 25.83 -1.24 10.27
CA THR A 101 25.18 -1.07 8.95
C THR A 101 23.66 -1.12 8.97
N THR A 102 23.03 -1.53 10.08
CA THR A 102 21.56 -1.68 10.17
C THR A 102 20.84 -0.46 10.75
N ILE A 103 21.51 0.45 11.45
CA ILE A 103 20.86 1.67 11.99
C ILE A 103 20.76 2.79 10.93
N TYR A 104 21.60 2.76 9.89
CA TYR A 104 21.51 3.68 8.74
C TYR A 104 20.25 3.51 7.87
N ALA A 105 19.50 2.42 8.05
CA ALA A 105 18.25 2.17 7.31
C ALA A 105 17.01 2.86 7.90
N LEU A 106 17.10 3.46 9.09
CA LEU A 106 15.93 4.03 9.79
C LEU A 106 15.85 5.57 9.75
N SER A 107 16.92 6.29 9.38
CA SER A 107 16.93 7.76 9.32
C SER A 107 16.80 8.35 7.91
N GLN A 108 17.12 7.60 6.85
CA GLN A 108 16.60 7.92 5.53
C GLN A 108 15.20 7.34 5.45
N GLY A 109 14.17 8.19 5.61
CA GLY A 109 12.77 7.77 5.48
C GLY A 109 12.65 6.79 4.31
N GLN A 110 12.27 5.54 4.62
CA GLN A 110 12.47 4.40 3.73
C GLN A 110 12.10 4.81 2.31
N ARG A 111 13.10 4.89 1.43
CA ARG A 111 12.85 5.25 0.04
C ARG A 111 11.94 4.17 -0.52
N ALA A 112 10.75 4.57 -0.94
CA ALA A 112 9.83 3.66 -1.59
C ALA A 112 10.50 3.12 -2.86
N PHE A 113 10.41 1.82 -3.08
CA PHE A 113 10.87 1.25 -4.34
C PHE A 113 9.83 1.51 -5.41
N GLU A 114 10.23 2.19 -6.48
CA GLU A 114 9.36 2.46 -7.60
C GLU A 114 9.11 1.21 -8.45
N ILE A 115 7.83 0.90 -8.66
CA ILE A 115 7.33 -0.15 -9.55
C ILE A 115 6.49 0.53 -10.64
N PRO A 116 6.99 0.57 -11.88
CA PRO A 116 6.22 1.02 -13.02
C PRO A 116 4.97 0.14 -13.25
N VAL A 117 3.84 0.78 -13.49
CA VAL A 117 2.54 0.20 -13.78
C VAL A 117 2.16 0.54 -15.20
N LEU A 118 1.80 -0.48 -15.97
CA LEU A 118 1.14 -0.33 -17.26
C LEU A 118 -0.37 -0.26 -17.04
N ALA A 119 -1.00 0.76 -17.61
CA ALA A 119 -2.45 0.98 -17.54
C ALA A 119 -3.24 0.04 -18.47
N GLU A 120 -2.57 -0.53 -19.48
CA GLU A 120 -3.18 -1.33 -20.53
C GLU A 120 -2.26 -2.51 -20.88
N ARG A 121 -2.85 -3.66 -21.15
CA ARG A 121 -2.13 -4.81 -21.73
C ARG A 121 -2.33 -4.88 -23.24
N PRO A 122 -1.39 -5.46 -24.01
CA PRO A 122 -1.61 -5.71 -25.43
C PRO A 122 -2.84 -6.61 -25.66
N PRO A 123 -3.64 -6.36 -26.71
CA PRO A 123 -4.67 -7.30 -27.14
C PRO A 123 -4.07 -8.68 -27.33
N SER A 124 -4.62 -9.67 -26.62
CA SER A 124 -4.14 -11.05 -26.62
C SER A 124 -5.33 -11.97 -26.86
N PRO A 125 -5.29 -12.83 -27.90
CA PRO A 125 -6.39 -13.74 -28.20
C PRO A 125 -6.69 -14.68 -27.02
N ILE A 126 -7.96 -14.83 -26.68
CA ILE A 126 -8.46 -15.79 -25.70
C ILE A 126 -9.18 -16.91 -26.46
N CYS A 127 -8.74 -18.16 -26.26
CA CYS A 127 -9.35 -19.34 -26.91
C CYS A 127 -10.28 -20.07 -25.96
N VAL A 128 -11.55 -20.17 -26.34
CA VAL A 128 -12.64 -20.84 -25.57
C VAL A 128 -13.46 -21.73 -26.50
N LYS A 129 -14.22 -22.69 -25.96
CA LYS A 129 -15.15 -23.49 -26.78
C LYS A 129 -16.28 -22.65 -27.38
N THR A 130 -16.83 -21.72 -26.60
CA THR A 130 -17.93 -20.86 -27.02
C THR A 130 -17.57 -19.40 -26.68
N PRO A 131 -17.24 -18.57 -27.68
CA PRO A 131 -16.90 -17.17 -27.43
C PRO A 131 -18.14 -16.39 -26.98
N PRO A 132 -17.98 -15.37 -26.13
CA PRO A 132 -19.07 -14.47 -25.79
C PRO A 132 -19.51 -13.67 -27.03
N GLN A 133 -20.70 -13.06 -26.99
CA GLN A 133 -21.14 -12.17 -28.06
C GLN A 133 -20.35 -10.85 -28.07
N GLY A 134 -20.31 -10.15 -29.20
CA GLY A 134 -19.69 -8.81 -29.31
C GLY A 134 -18.16 -8.80 -29.37
N VAL A 135 -17.51 -9.95 -29.50
CA VAL A 135 -16.05 -10.08 -29.64
C VAL A 135 -15.62 -10.28 -31.09
N ARG A 136 -14.35 -9.98 -31.38
CA ARG A 136 -13.75 -10.19 -32.69
C ARG A 136 -13.11 -11.57 -32.72
N ILE A 137 -13.64 -12.47 -33.55
CA ILE A 137 -13.01 -13.79 -33.76
C ILE A 137 -11.72 -13.58 -34.56
N VAL A 138 -10.61 -14.11 -34.04
CA VAL A 138 -9.27 -13.96 -34.65
C VAL A 138 -8.67 -15.29 -35.11
N GLY A 139 -9.29 -16.41 -34.74
CA GLY A 139 -8.88 -17.72 -35.23
C GLY A 139 -9.64 -18.88 -34.59
N GLN A 140 -9.28 -20.08 -35.01
CA GLN A 140 -9.76 -21.34 -34.43
C GLN A 140 -8.57 -22.26 -34.16
N ARG A 141 -8.61 -23.00 -33.03
CA ARG A 141 -7.60 -23.98 -32.64
C ARG A 141 -8.29 -25.24 -32.10
N GLY A 142 -8.45 -26.25 -32.95
CA GLY A 142 -9.20 -27.47 -32.59
C GLY A 142 -10.68 -27.14 -32.37
N ASP A 143 -11.23 -27.54 -31.22
CA ASP A 143 -12.61 -27.23 -30.80
C ASP A 143 -12.75 -25.85 -30.13
N GLN A 144 -11.69 -25.03 -30.15
CA GLN A 144 -11.68 -23.70 -29.53
C GLN A 144 -11.73 -22.60 -30.57
N THR A 145 -12.55 -21.59 -30.30
CA THR A 145 -12.56 -20.33 -31.02
C THR A 145 -11.76 -19.29 -30.25
N CYS A 146 -10.78 -18.69 -30.90
CA CYS A 146 -9.94 -17.64 -30.35
C CYS A 146 -10.52 -16.28 -30.72
N PHE A 147 -10.71 -15.42 -29.72
CA PHE A 147 -11.28 -14.09 -29.90
C PHE A 147 -10.48 -13.01 -29.18
N GLU A 148 -10.67 -11.78 -29.62
CA GLU A 148 -10.21 -10.57 -28.95
C GLU A 148 -11.41 -9.69 -28.59
N PHE A 149 -11.33 -8.99 -27.47
CA PHE A 149 -12.32 -7.96 -27.15
C PHE A 149 -12.20 -6.80 -28.15
N THR A 150 -13.35 -6.37 -28.66
CA THR A 150 -13.49 -5.18 -29.51
C THR A 150 -13.43 -3.90 -28.67
N ASN A 151 -13.89 -3.97 -27.42
CA ASN A 151 -13.85 -2.86 -26.48
C ASN A 151 -12.43 -2.72 -25.86
N PRO A 152 -11.70 -1.62 -26.09
CA PRO A 152 -10.37 -1.41 -25.52
C PRO A 152 -10.37 -1.35 -23.98
N GLN A 153 -11.50 -1.03 -23.34
CA GLN A 153 -11.59 -1.04 -21.87
C GLN A 153 -11.32 -2.42 -21.27
N ALA A 154 -11.58 -3.51 -22.02
CA ALA A 154 -11.33 -4.88 -21.56
C ALA A 154 -9.83 -5.22 -21.38
N TYR A 155 -8.93 -4.35 -21.87
CA TYR A 155 -7.49 -4.49 -21.69
C TYR A 155 -6.92 -3.50 -20.66
N ARG A 156 -7.74 -2.59 -20.12
CA ARG A 156 -7.32 -1.69 -19.05
C ARG A 156 -7.13 -2.43 -17.74
N GLY A 157 -6.22 -1.93 -16.92
CA GLY A 157 -5.92 -2.50 -15.62
C GLY A 157 -4.70 -1.83 -15.00
N SER A 158 -4.09 -2.52 -14.05
CA SER A 158 -2.82 -2.11 -13.48
C SER A 158 -1.89 -3.30 -13.52
N TYR A 159 -0.92 -3.27 -14.41
CA TYR A 159 -0.03 -4.40 -14.67
C TYR A 159 1.41 -4.04 -14.30
N ILE A 160 2.11 -4.97 -13.65
CA ILE A 160 3.49 -4.79 -13.20
C ILE A 160 4.39 -5.88 -13.78
N SER A 161 5.64 -5.52 -14.09
CA SER A 161 6.66 -6.46 -14.54
C SER A 161 7.11 -7.35 -13.38
N LEU A 162 7.03 -8.67 -13.56
CA LEU A 162 7.44 -9.65 -12.55
C LEU A 162 8.96 -9.67 -12.35
N ASN A 163 9.74 -9.35 -13.39
CA ASN A 163 11.19 -9.17 -13.28
C ASN A 163 11.52 -7.98 -12.37
N ARG A 164 10.87 -6.82 -12.61
CA ARG A 164 11.06 -5.64 -11.77
C ARG A 164 10.59 -5.88 -10.34
N LEU A 165 9.45 -6.56 -10.17
CA LEU A 165 8.95 -6.94 -8.85
C LEU A 165 9.96 -7.81 -8.11
N ARG A 166 10.58 -8.79 -8.79
CA ARG A 166 11.63 -9.62 -8.18
C ARG A 166 12.78 -8.79 -7.68
N ASP A 167 13.29 -7.88 -8.50
CA ASP A 167 14.46 -7.07 -8.12
C ASP A 167 14.13 -6.21 -6.89
N VAL A 168 12.93 -5.62 -6.86
CA VAL A 168 12.43 -4.80 -5.73
C VAL A 168 12.19 -5.62 -4.46
N VAL A 169 11.59 -6.80 -4.57
CA VAL A 169 11.35 -7.71 -3.43
C VAL A 169 12.68 -8.20 -2.87
N THR A 170 13.61 -8.59 -3.73
CA THR A 170 14.94 -9.08 -3.34
C THR A 170 15.76 -7.98 -2.66
N ALA A 171 15.71 -6.75 -3.18
CA ALA A 171 16.38 -5.59 -2.57
C ALA A 171 15.87 -5.25 -1.16
N GLN A 172 14.65 -5.67 -0.82
CA GLN A 172 14.06 -5.52 0.51
C GLN A 172 14.24 -6.75 1.39
N GLY A 173 15.00 -7.77 0.94
CA GLY A 173 15.23 -9.00 1.69
C GLY A 173 14.13 -10.05 1.57
N GLY A 174 13.19 -9.88 0.64
CA GLY A 174 12.21 -10.89 0.25
C GLY A 174 12.74 -11.86 -0.81
N GLN A 175 11.86 -12.70 -1.32
CA GLN A 175 12.15 -13.65 -2.41
C GLN A 175 11.06 -13.58 -3.48
N ALA A 176 11.47 -13.56 -4.75
CA ALA A 176 10.55 -13.76 -5.86
C ALA A 176 11.21 -14.64 -6.92
N GLN A 177 10.57 -15.75 -7.26
CA GLN A 177 11.14 -16.73 -8.18
C GLN A 177 10.09 -17.30 -9.13
N PRO A 178 10.43 -17.53 -10.40
CA PRO A 178 9.58 -18.29 -11.30
C PRO A 178 9.45 -19.72 -10.78
N LEU A 179 8.22 -20.24 -10.77
CA LEU A 179 7.94 -21.67 -10.52
C LEU A 179 7.79 -22.42 -11.85
N SER A 180 7.27 -21.74 -12.87
CA SER A 180 7.16 -22.23 -14.24
C SER A 180 7.22 -21.03 -15.20
N ALA A 181 7.08 -21.28 -16.51
CA ALA A 181 6.95 -20.21 -17.50
C ALA A 181 5.74 -19.29 -17.24
N GLU A 182 4.69 -19.80 -16.58
CA GLU A 182 3.43 -19.11 -16.39
C GLU A 182 3.17 -18.69 -14.93
N SER A 183 4.04 -19.07 -13.99
CA SER A 183 3.75 -18.86 -12.56
C SER A 183 4.96 -18.44 -11.75
N TRP A 184 4.71 -17.57 -10.77
CA TRP A 184 5.73 -16.99 -9.89
C TRP A 184 5.33 -17.15 -8.44
N ARG A 185 6.34 -17.35 -7.58
CA ARG A 185 6.22 -17.30 -6.12
C ARG A 185 6.83 -16.00 -5.62
N ILE A 186 6.09 -15.25 -4.80
CA ILE A 186 6.54 -13.99 -4.20
C ILE A 186 6.39 -14.07 -2.67
N THR A 187 7.40 -13.58 -1.95
CA THR A 187 7.44 -13.52 -0.48
C THR A 187 8.13 -12.23 -0.06
N PHE A 188 7.42 -11.36 0.65
CA PHE A 188 7.98 -10.13 1.22
C PHE A 188 8.69 -10.41 2.57
N PRO A 189 9.68 -9.59 2.96
CA PRO A 189 10.33 -9.71 4.26
C PRO A 189 9.30 -9.55 5.39
N GLY A 190 9.39 -10.39 6.43
CA GLY A 190 8.40 -10.41 7.52
C GLY A 190 7.02 -10.98 7.13
N GLY A 191 6.85 -11.41 5.87
CA GLY A 191 5.73 -12.22 5.44
C GLY A 191 5.74 -13.58 6.12
N GLY A 192 4.59 -14.03 6.61
CA GLY A 192 4.37 -15.42 6.97
C GLY A 192 4.54 -16.35 5.76
N PRO A 193 4.33 -17.67 5.93
CA PRO A 193 4.50 -18.65 4.85
C PRO A 193 3.47 -18.51 3.71
N ALA A 194 2.63 -17.47 3.73
CA ALA A 194 1.67 -17.17 2.68
C ALA A 194 2.40 -16.95 1.36
N ARG A 195 2.34 -17.97 0.50
CA ARG A 195 2.89 -17.97 -0.84
C ARG A 195 1.80 -17.50 -1.77
N ILE A 196 1.97 -16.34 -2.39
CA ILE A 196 1.12 -15.99 -3.52
C ILE A 196 1.73 -16.59 -4.78
N MET A 197 0.94 -17.47 -5.40
CA MET A 197 1.19 -17.94 -6.76
C MET A 197 0.45 -16.99 -7.69
N THR A 198 1.20 -16.18 -8.43
CA THR A 198 0.60 -15.35 -9.48
C THR A 198 0.90 -15.92 -10.85
N ARG A 199 -0.01 -15.68 -11.79
CA ARG A 199 0.12 -16.09 -13.18
C ARG A 199 0.66 -14.94 -14.02
N VAL A 200 1.44 -15.28 -15.04
CA VAL A 200 1.80 -14.34 -16.11
C VAL A 200 0.54 -14.09 -16.94
N LEU A 201 0.10 -12.83 -17.01
CA LEU A 201 -1.08 -12.45 -17.79
C LEU A 201 -0.75 -12.19 -19.26
N PHE A 202 0.43 -11.63 -19.51
CA PHE A 202 0.98 -11.40 -20.84
C PHE A 202 2.49 -11.16 -20.76
N THR A 203 3.14 -11.16 -21.91
CA THR A 203 4.55 -10.83 -22.07
C THR A 203 4.69 -9.65 -23.01
N GLN A 204 5.50 -8.65 -22.65
CA GLN A 204 5.82 -7.51 -23.50
C GLN A 204 7.33 -7.33 -23.54
N ASN A 205 7.92 -7.33 -24.74
CA ASN A 205 9.38 -7.25 -24.94
C ASN A 205 10.17 -8.33 -24.17
N GLY A 206 9.61 -9.53 -24.06
CA GLY A 206 10.23 -10.64 -23.30
C GLY A 206 10.06 -10.54 -21.78
N GLU A 207 9.44 -9.48 -21.25
CA GLU A 207 9.16 -9.34 -19.83
C GLU A 207 7.76 -9.87 -19.47
N PRO A 208 7.63 -10.73 -18.44
CA PRO A 208 6.35 -11.22 -17.98
C PRO A 208 5.64 -10.20 -17.07
N TYR A 209 4.36 -9.95 -17.33
CA TYR A 209 3.52 -9.02 -16.57
C TYR A 209 2.40 -9.75 -15.82
N THR A 210 2.04 -9.21 -14.66
CA THR A 210 0.91 -9.67 -13.82
C THR A 210 0.06 -8.49 -13.38
N SER A 211 -1.12 -8.75 -12.83
CA SER A 211 -1.92 -7.73 -12.16
C SER A 211 -1.22 -7.20 -10.90
N ALA A 212 -1.31 -5.88 -10.66
CA ALA A 212 -0.78 -5.20 -9.48
C ALA A 212 -1.43 -5.67 -8.16
N THR A 213 -2.61 -6.30 -8.23
CA THR A 213 -3.31 -6.89 -7.07
C THR A 213 -2.47 -7.87 -6.29
N VAL A 214 -1.52 -8.53 -6.96
CA VAL A 214 -0.58 -9.46 -6.35
C VAL A 214 0.22 -8.81 -5.21
N LEU A 215 0.47 -7.49 -5.26
CA LEU A 215 1.26 -6.80 -4.25
C LEU A 215 0.57 -6.83 -2.88
N VAL A 216 -0.70 -6.43 -2.84
CA VAL A 216 -1.46 -6.41 -1.59
C VAL A 216 -1.70 -7.85 -1.11
N GLN A 217 -2.05 -8.77 -2.01
CA GLN A 217 -2.23 -10.19 -1.67
C GLN A 217 -0.96 -10.81 -1.07
N ALA A 218 0.22 -10.51 -1.63
CA ALA A 218 1.48 -11.05 -1.14
C ALA A 218 1.91 -10.43 0.20
N MET A 219 1.44 -9.23 0.52
CA MET A 219 1.68 -8.59 1.81
C MET A 219 0.67 -9.00 2.89
N GLN A 220 -0.52 -9.52 2.53
CA GLN A 220 -1.55 -9.93 3.50
C GLN A 220 -1.09 -11.04 4.45
N GLY A 221 -0.07 -11.81 4.06
CA GLY A 221 0.56 -12.79 4.94
C GLY A 221 1.53 -12.20 5.97
N SER A 222 1.85 -10.91 5.90
CA SER A 222 2.77 -10.26 6.85
C SER A 222 2.07 -9.97 8.17
N SER A 223 2.83 -9.99 9.27
CA SER A 223 2.32 -9.56 10.57
C SER A 223 2.16 -8.04 10.69
N SER A 224 2.65 -7.30 9.69
CA SER A 224 2.60 -5.84 9.68
C SER A 224 1.30 -5.37 9.03
N PRO A 225 0.67 -4.31 9.56
CA PRO A 225 -0.48 -3.71 8.91
C PRO A 225 -0.07 -3.22 7.52
N ILE A 226 -0.91 -3.50 6.52
CA ILE A 226 -0.77 -2.94 5.19
C ILE A 226 -1.43 -1.57 5.20
N VAL A 227 -0.75 -0.54 4.73
CA VAL A 227 -1.26 0.82 4.61
C VAL A 227 -1.13 1.28 3.15
N LEU A 228 -2.19 1.88 2.63
CA LEU A 228 -2.20 2.52 1.31
C LEU A 228 -2.07 4.03 1.47
N GLN A 229 -1.36 4.71 0.58
CA GLN A 229 -1.20 6.16 0.60
C GLN A 229 -1.19 6.76 -0.81
N GLY A 230 -1.70 7.98 -0.95
CA GLY A 230 -1.67 8.74 -2.20
C GLY A 230 -2.60 8.18 -3.29
N PHE A 231 -3.09 9.08 -4.16
CA PHE A 231 -3.94 8.70 -5.29
C PHE A 231 -3.14 8.52 -6.58
N ARG A 232 -2.43 9.56 -7.04
CA ARG A 232 -1.77 9.56 -8.36
C ARG A 232 -0.56 8.63 -8.42
N THR A 233 0.17 8.59 -7.32
CA THR A 233 1.30 7.69 -7.10
C THR A 233 0.95 6.89 -5.83
N PRO A 234 0.18 5.80 -5.93
CA PRO A 234 -0.16 5.00 -4.76
C PRO A 234 1.07 4.36 -4.16
N ARG A 235 1.20 4.47 -2.84
CA ARG A 235 2.22 3.82 -2.03
C ARG A 235 1.59 2.72 -1.21
N ILE A 236 2.27 1.57 -1.15
CA ILE A 236 1.86 0.42 -0.34
C ILE A 236 2.97 0.18 0.68
N GLU A 237 2.62 0.23 1.95
CA GLU A 237 3.55 0.00 3.06
C GLU A 237 3.11 -1.20 3.89
N ALA A 238 4.06 -2.06 4.25
CA ALA A 238 3.84 -3.20 5.15
C ALA A 238 5.14 -3.47 5.94
N GLY A 239 5.21 -2.96 7.16
CA GLY A 239 6.41 -3.07 7.99
C GLY A 239 7.61 -2.38 7.34
N PRO A 240 8.74 -3.06 7.07
CA PRO A 240 9.88 -2.47 6.39
C PRO A 240 9.72 -2.37 4.87
N VAL A 241 8.62 -2.89 4.30
CA VAL A 241 8.37 -2.87 2.87
C VAL A 241 7.66 -1.58 2.48
N SER A 242 8.20 -0.87 1.50
CA SER A 242 7.57 0.34 0.95
C SER A 242 7.68 0.34 -0.57
N LEU A 243 6.54 0.24 -1.24
CA LEU A 243 6.43 0.21 -2.70
C LEU A 243 5.70 1.45 -3.20
N GLN A 244 6.25 2.11 -4.20
CA GLN A 244 5.62 3.25 -4.88
C GLN A 244 5.22 2.82 -6.29
N LEU A 245 3.93 2.85 -6.57
CA LEU A 245 3.41 2.59 -7.91
C LEU A 245 3.50 3.87 -8.74
N THR A 246 4.18 3.77 -9.89
CA THR A 246 4.38 4.88 -10.83
C THR A 246 3.86 4.47 -12.21
N GLY A 247 3.27 5.37 -12.98
CA GLY A 247 2.75 4.99 -14.30
C GLY A 247 2.37 6.21 -15.14
N PRO A 248 2.34 6.08 -16.47
CA PRO A 248 1.95 7.17 -17.35
C PRO A 248 0.43 7.39 -17.26
N GLY A 249 0.02 8.53 -16.70
CA GLY A 249 -1.38 8.98 -16.76
C GLY A 249 -1.88 9.65 -15.48
N ALA A 250 -2.77 10.63 -15.62
CA ALA A 250 -3.36 11.36 -14.50
C ALA A 250 -4.32 10.52 -13.63
N ASN A 251 -4.75 9.35 -14.11
CA ASN A 251 -5.77 8.49 -13.49
C ASN A 251 -5.26 7.10 -13.10
N SER A 252 -3.93 6.90 -13.00
CA SER A 252 -3.32 5.67 -12.51
C SER A 252 -3.88 5.24 -11.15
N GLY A 253 -4.20 6.21 -10.29
CA GLY A 253 -4.78 5.99 -8.97
C GLY A 253 -6.07 5.17 -8.99
N GLU A 254 -7.08 5.64 -9.73
CA GLU A 254 -8.37 4.96 -9.80
C GLU A 254 -8.20 3.51 -10.24
N GLN A 255 -7.43 3.26 -11.32
CA GLN A 255 -7.19 1.90 -11.84
C GLN A 255 -6.45 1.01 -10.83
N ILE A 256 -5.47 1.56 -10.12
CA ILE A 256 -4.72 0.83 -9.10
C ILE A 256 -5.63 0.46 -7.92
N TYR A 257 -6.41 1.40 -7.38
CA TYR A 257 -7.34 1.12 -6.29
C TYR A 257 -8.47 0.19 -6.74
N GLN A 258 -8.95 0.32 -7.98
CA GLN A 258 -9.92 -0.61 -8.58
C GLN A 258 -9.37 -2.04 -8.61
N SER A 259 -8.08 -2.21 -8.89
CA SER A 259 -7.46 -3.53 -8.80
C SER A 259 -7.55 -4.11 -7.37
N PHE A 260 -7.48 -3.26 -6.33
CA PHE A 260 -7.55 -3.69 -4.93
C PHE A 260 -8.96 -3.87 -4.38
N VAL A 261 -10.02 -3.65 -5.17
CA VAL A 261 -11.43 -3.69 -4.73
C VAL A 261 -11.73 -4.92 -3.89
N MET A 262 -11.45 -6.14 -4.38
CA MET A 262 -11.77 -7.35 -3.62
C MET A 262 -11.06 -7.39 -2.27
N THR A 263 -9.82 -6.90 -2.20
CA THR A 263 -9.07 -6.87 -0.95
C THR A 263 -9.63 -5.84 0.02
N LEU A 264 -9.92 -4.64 -0.47
CA LEU A 264 -10.49 -3.54 0.33
C LEU A 264 -11.87 -3.90 0.86
N VAL A 265 -12.69 -4.55 0.04
CA VAL A 265 -14.02 -4.97 0.46
C VAL A 265 -13.95 -6.10 1.47
N ASN A 266 -13.14 -7.15 1.24
CA ASN A 266 -12.94 -8.20 2.23
C ASN A 266 -12.42 -7.65 3.57
N ALA A 267 -11.55 -6.64 3.51
CA ALA A 267 -11.04 -5.94 4.68
C ALA A 267 -12.12 -5.12 5.40
N LEU A 268 -13.01 -4.46 4.64
CA LEU A 268 -14.11 -3.66 5.18
C LEU A 268 -15.20 -4.54 5.82
N PHE A 269 -15.62 -5.62 5.16
CA PHE A 269 -16.72 -6.46 5.63
C PHE A 269 -16.26 -7.58 6.59
N GLY A 270 -15.00 -8.01 6.50
CA GLY A 270 -14.43 -9.08 7.32
C GLY A 270 -14.89 -10.49 6.89
N THR A 271 -14.62 -11.49 7.73
CA THR A 271 -15.06 -12.89 7.52
C THR A 271 -16.52 -13.13 7.88
N ASP A 272 -17.18 -12.15 8.50
CA ASP A 272 -18.57 -12.25 8.95
C ASP A 272 -19.58 -12.22 7.79
N TYR A 273 -19.10 -12.01 6.56
CA TYR A 273 -19.92 -12.07 5.36
C TYR A 273 -19.79 -13.44 4.67
N PRO A 274 -20.89 -14.05 4.21
CA PRO A 274 -20.84 -15.35 3.56
C PRO A 274 -19.86 -15.31 2.39
N GLN A 275 -18.94 -16.28 2.35
CA GLN A 275 -17.97 -16.46 1.26
C GLN A 275 -18.65 -16.86 -0.07
N GLY A 276 -19.99 -16.90 -0.12
CA GLY A 276 -20.80 -17.05 -1.32
C GLY A 276 -21.09 -15.70 -1.96
N GLY A 277 -20.57 -15.53 -3.18
CA GLY A 277 -21.10 -14.69 -4.26
C GLY A 277 -21.49 -13.23 -4.04
N MET A 278 -20.69 -12.44 -3.33
CA MET A 278 -20.76 -11.00 -3.55
C MET A 278 -20.24 -10.63 -4.94
N GLY A 279 -21.14 -10.10 -5.77
CA GLY A 279 -20.80 -9.36 -6.97
C GLY A 279 -20.27 -7.98 -6.59
N TYR A 280 -19.07 -7.65 -7.05
CA TYR A 280 -18.53 -6.29 -6.94
C TYR A 280 -18.22 -5.78 -8.32
N GLY A 281 -18.77 -4.62 -8.64
CA GLY A 281 -18.51 -3.92 -9.88
C GLY A 281 -17.86 -2.57 -9.59
N THR A 282 -16.96 -2.17 -10.49
CA THR A 282 -16.69 -0.75 -10.64
C THR A 282 -17.94 -0.08 -11.16
N VAL A 283 -18.30 1.08 -10.59
CA VAL A 283 -19.46 1.85 -11.03
C VAL A 283 -19.38 2.12 -12.54
N GLN A 284 -20.38 1.64 -13.28
CA GLN A 284 -20.56 1.96 -14.70
C GLN A 284 -21.45 3.19 -14.92
N GLY A 285 -22.15 3.63 -13.87
CA GLY A 285 -23.04 4.78 -13.87
C GLY A 285 -22.34 6.12 -14.07
N ASN A 286 -23.10 7.06 -14.63
CA ASN A 286 -22.64 8.42 -14.91
C ASN A 286 -23.01 9.43 -13.80
N ALA A 287 -23.70 9.00 -12.75
CA ALA A 287 -24.15 9.90 -11.69
C ALA A 287 -22.96 10.37 -10.86
N GLN A 288 -22.64 11.66 -10.93
CA GLN A 288 -21.51 12.26 -10.22
C GLN A 288 -21.98 12.93 -8.93
N HIS A 289 -21.43 12.47 -7.81
CA HIS A 289 -21.70 13.01 -6.49
C HIS A 289 -20.49 13.77 -5.99
N THR A 290 -20.65 15.07 -5.73
CA THR A 290 -19.66 15.86 -5.01
C THR A 290 -20.05 15.94 -3.54
N VAL A 291 -19.18 15.45 -2.67
CA VAL A 291 -19.37 15.51 -1.22
C VAL A 291 -18.22 16.25 -0.55
N ARG A 292 -18.49 16.86 0.61
CA ARG A 292 -17.50 17.55 1.42
C ARG A 292 -17.11 16.71 2.63
N THR A 293 -15.82 16.61 2.88
CA THR A 293 -15.22 15.86 4.00
C THR A 293 -14.31 16.78 4.81
N ASN A 294 -13.84 16.31 5.96
CA ASN A 294 -12.80 16.96 6.76
C ASN A 294 -11.39 16.40 6.46
N LEU A 295 -11.25 15.55 5.44
CA LEU A 295 -9.97 14.95 5.09
C LEU A 295 -9.06 15.97 4.39
N PRO A 296 -7.73 15.88 4.60
CA PRO A 296 -6.79 16.69 3.84
C PRO A 296 -6.75 16.29 2.36
N ALA A 297 -6.31 17.23 1.51
CA ALA A 297 -6.15 16.98 0.08
C ALA A 297 -5.11 15.88 -0.19
N GLY A 298 -5.36 15.06 -1.22
CA GLY A 298 -4.50 13.92 -1.60
C GLY A 298 -4.84 12.60 -0.88
N GLU A 299 -5.70 12.64 0.14
CA GLU A 299 -6.28 11.43 0.73
C GLU A 299 -7.20 10.72 -0.27
N VAL A 300 -7.33 9.41 -0.14
CA VAL A 300 -8.18 8.58 -1.00
C VAL A 300 -9.37 8.10 -0.20
N VAL A 301 -10.55 8.28 -0.79
CA VAL A 301 -11.80 7.73 -0.28
C VAL A 301 -12.36 6.69 -1.25
N MET A 302 -13.04 5.71 -0.67
CA MET A 302 -13.82 4.69 -1.33
C MET A 302 -15.30 4.92 -1.02
N LEU A 303 -16.12 5.03 -2.06
CA LEU A 303 -17.56 4.95 -1.97
C LEU A 303 -17.99 3.50 -2.13
N VAL A 304 -18.85 3.01 -1.24
CA VAL A 304 -19.49 1.69 -1.35
C VAL A 304 -21.00 1.90 -1.31
N THR A 305 -21.71 1.53 -2.37
CA THR A 305 -23.18 1.61 -2.45
C THR A 305 -23.78 0.23 -2.54
N ALA A 306 -24.85 -0.03 -1.78
CA ALA A 306 -25.62 -1.27 -1.91
C ALA A 306 -26.59 -1.16 -3.09
N GLU A 307 -26.41 -1.99 -4.11
CA GLU A 307 -27.29 -2.00 -5.26
C GLU A 307 -28.45 -2.96 -5.02
N SER A 308 -29.63 -2.61 -5.55
CA SER A 308 -30.67 -3.61 -5.73
C SER A 308 -30.13 -4.62 -6.75
N PRO A 309 -30.23 -5.94 -6.49
CA PRO A 309 -29.78 -6.94 -7.45
C PRO A 309 -30.43 -6.62 -8.80
N SER A 310 -29.61 -6.40 -9.82
CA SER A 310 -30.14 -6.11 -11.15
C SER A 310 -30.94 -7.33 -11.60
N SER A 311 -32.15 -7.10 -12.10
CA SER A 311 -32.90 -8.17 -12.79
C SER A 311 -32.23 -8.57 -14.11
N GLU A 312 -31.29 -7.75 -14.60
CA GLU A 312 -30.39 -8.15 -15.68
C GLU A 312 -29.27 -9.03 -15.13
N PRO A 313 -28.98 -10.18 -15.77
CA PRO A 313 -27.85 -11.00 -15.40
C PRO A 313 -26.59 -10.14 -15.48
N ALA A 314 -25.83 -10.07 -14.37
CA ALA A 314 -24.57 -9.36 -14.31
C ALA A 314 -23.74 -9.69 -15.55
N GLN A 315 -23.51 -8.70 -16.41
CA GLN A 315 -22.54 -8.84 -17.47
C GLN A 315 -21.21 -9.03 -16.75
N VAL A 316 -20.68 -10.26 -16.77
CA VAL A 316 -19.42 -10.60 -16.13
C VAL A 316 -18.35 -9.73 -16.76
N ASP A 317 -18.02 -8.63 -16.08
CA ASP A 317 -16.94 -7.75 -16.49
C ASP A 317 -15.65 -8.54 -16.29
N ASN A 318 -14.94 -8.77 -17.38
CA ASN A 318 -13.91 -9.80 -17.49
C ASN A 318 -12.69 -9.42 -16.65
N THR A 319 -12.66 -9.84 -15.38
CA THR A 319 -11.50 -9.76 -14.48
C THR A 319 -10.31 -10.65 -14.89
N GLY A 320 -10.21 -11.03 -16.17
CA GLY A 320 -9.08 -11.83 -16.67
C GLY A 320 -9.06 -13.27 -16.16
N LEU A 321 -10.21 -13.82 -15.74
CA LEU A 321 -10.33 -15.25 -15.46
C LEU A 321 -10.18 -16.07 -16.76
N PRO A 322 -9.40 -17.17 -16.75
CA PRO A 322 -9.16 -17.97 -17.94
C PRO A 322 -10.41 -18.74 -18.40
N ALA A 323 -10.42 -19.02 -19.70
CA ALA A 323 -11.29 -20.00 -20.37
C ALA A 323 -11.32 -21.33 -19.60
N GLY A 324 -12.51 -21.76 -19.16
CA GLY A 324 -12.73 -23.05 -18.50
C GLY A 324 -13.08 -22.98 -17.01
N THR A 325 -13.12 -21.78 -16.42
CA THR A 325 -13.69 -21.60 -15.08
C THR A 325 -15.22 -21.50 -15.21
N THR A 326 -15.93 -22.62 -15.11
CA THR A 326 -17.39 -22.60 -14.92
C THR A 326 -17.66 -22.01 -13.54
N ALA A 327 -18.00 -20.71 -13.49
CA ALA A 327 -18.55 -20.14 -12.28
C ALA A 327 -19.83 -20.93 -11.92
N PRO A 328 -20.01 -21.39 -10.67
CA PRO A 328 -21.23 -22.08 -10.28
C PRO A 328 -22.41 -21.12 -10.44
N THR A 329 -23.27 -21.41 -11.42
CA THR A 329 -24.47 -20.65 -11.75
C THR A 329 -25.57 -20.94 -10.74
N THR A 330 -25.39 -20.49 -9.50
CA THR A 330 -26.44 -20.37 -8.48
C THR A 330 -26.17 -19.11 -7.66
N LEU A 331 -26.35 -17.93 -8.27
CA LEU A 331 -26.38 -16.64 -7.58
C LEU A 331 -27.78 -16.45 -6.99
N SER A 332 -27.99 -16.95 -5.78
CA SER A 332 -29.22 -16.68 -5.02
C SER A 332 -29.03 -15.41 -4.18
N SER A 333 -29.66 -14.31 -4.59
CA SER A 333 -29.96 -13.12 -3.75
C SER A 333 -28.80 -12.35 -3.09
N GLU A 334 -27.56 -12.57 -3.51
CA GLU A 334 -26.41 -11.93 -2.90
C GLU A 334 -26.32 -10.45 -3.31
N ARG A 335 -26.06 -9.59 -2.33
CA ARG A 335 -26.07 -8.13 -2.50
C ARG A 335 -24.94 -7.73 -3.42
N ASP A 336 -25.27 -6.97 -4.47
CA ASP A 336 -24.27 -6.34 -5.32
C ASP A 336 -23.84 -5.01 -4.70
N TYR A 337 -22.53 -4.77 -4.67
CA TYR A 337 -22.00 -3.47 -4.26
C TYR A 337 -21.26 -2.80 -5.41
N ALA A 338 -21.58 -1.52 -5.60
CA ALA A 338 -20.88 -0.65 -6.52
C ALA A 338 -19.80 0.15 -5.76
N ILE A 339 -18.62 0.23 -6.37
CA ILE A 339 -17.45 0.85 -5.75
C ILE A 339 -16.84 1.93 -6.64
N SER A 340 -16.52 3.07 -6.05
CA SER A 340 -15.83 4.19 -6.70
C SER A 340 -14.72 4.72 -5.78
N PHE A 341 -13.61 5.14 -6.36
CA PHE A 341 -12.49 5.75 -5.65
C PHE A 341 -12.26 7.16 -6.15
N ALA A 342 -11.88 8.06 -5.25
CA ALA A 342 -11.51 9.41 -5.64
C ALA A 342 -10.51 10.04 -4.66
N GLU A 343 -9.73 10.97 -5.21
CA GLU A 343 -8.82 11.83 -4.45
C GLU A 343 -9.59 13.01 -3.84
N VAL A 344 -9.36 13.26 -2.56
CA VAL A 344 -9.83 14.46 -1.87
C VAL A 344 -9.10 15.67 -2.44
N GLN A 345 -9.86 16.62 -2.98
CA GLN A 345 -9.35 17.85 -3.58
C GLN A 345 -9.04 18.91 -2.51
N PRO A 346 -8.27 19.96 -2.85
CA PRO A 346 -8.12 21.14 -1.99
C PRO A 346 -9.50 21.67 -1.54
N GLY A 347 -9.65 21.91 -0.23
CA GLY A 347 -10.93 22.30 0.37
C GLY A 347 -11.79 21.14 0.89
N GLY A 348 -11.30 19.89 0.79
CA GLY A 348 -11.93 18.71 1.39
C GLY A 348 -13.09 18.13 0.57
N THR A 349 -13.25 18.57 -0.68
CA THR A 349 -14.29 18.05 -1.58
C THR A 349 -13.81 16.79 -2.30
N VAL A 350 -14.75 15.92 -2.66
CA VAL A 350 -14.46 14.72 -3.45
C VAL A 350 -15.62 14.44 -4.40
N THR A 351 -15.30 14.07 -5.64
CA THR A 351 -16.28 13.70 -6.66
C THR A 351 -16.19 12.20 -6.94
N LEU A 352 -17.28 11.50 -6.66
CA LEU A 352 -17.42 10.05 -6.77
C LEU A 352 -18.50 9.71 -7.80
N LYS A 353 -18.40 8.52 -8.40
CA LYS A 353 -19.43 8.00 -9.31
C LYS A 353 -20.32 7.01 -8.56
N ALA A 354 -21.61 7.01 -8.86
CA ALA A 354 -22.56 5.98 -8.44
C ALA A 354 -23.52 5.62 -9.58
N ASN A 355 -24.22 4.48 -9.45
CA ASN A 355 -25.29 4.11 -10.36
C ASN A 355 -26.62 4.82 -10.02
N SER A 356 -26.80 5.24 -8.77
CA SER A 356 -27.99 5.97 -8.31
C SER A 356 -27.78 7.49 -8.36
N PRO A 357 -28.79 8.29 -8.76
CA PRO A 357 -28.74 9.74 -8.68
C PRO A 357 -28.91 10.28 -7.25
N GLN A 358 -29.33 9.45 -6.30
CA GLN A 358 -29.58 9.87 -4.91
C GLN A 358 -28.93 8.89 -3.93
N LEU A 359 -28.08 9.43 -3.06
CA LEU A 359 -27.36 8.70 -2.02
C LEU A 359 -27.77 9.15 -0.62
N GLU A 360 -27.70 8.22 0.32
CA GLU A 360 -27.82 8.46 1.76
C GLU A 360 -26.65 7.80 2.50
N PHE A 361 -25.78 8.61 3.12
CA PHE A 361 -24.57 8.12 3.78
C PHE A 361 -24.88 7.50 5.15
N ARG A 362 -24.20 6.40 5.45
CA ARG A 362 -24.33 5.63 6.70
C ARG A 362 -22.98 5.55 7.43
N LYS A 363 -23.02 5.37 8.75
CA LYS A 363 -21.82 5.13 9.59
C LYS A 363 -21.52 3.64 9.85
N ASN A 364 -22.45 2.75 9.49
CA ASN A 364 -22.37 1.34 9.82
C ASN A 364 -22.66 0.49 8.59
N ILE A 365 -21.81 -0.51 8.36
CA ILE A 365 -21.94 -1.50 7.28
C ILE A 365 -23.29 -2.22 7.33
N ALA A 366 -23.82 -2.52 8.53
CA ALA A 366 -25.12 -3.15 8.69
C ALA A 366 -26.28 -2.33 8.09
N ALA A 367 -26.10 -1.01 7.94
CA ALA A 367 -27.08 -0.11 7.34
C ALA A 367 -27.00 -0.02 5.81
N LEU A 368 -26.09 -0.76 5.15
CA LEU A 368 -26.06 -0.94 3.70
C LEU A 368 -27.06 -2.00 3.22
N SER A 369 -28.33 -1.80 3.55
CA SER A 369 -29.42 -2.63 3.03
C SER A 369 -30.17 -1.84 1.94
N PRO A 370 -30.55 -2.44 0.80
CA PRO A 370 -31.25 -1.72 -0.25
C PRO A 370 -32.47 -0.96 0.28
N SER A 371 -32.65 0.29 -0.18
CA SER A 371 -33.76 1.17 0.19
C SER A 371 -34.42 1.71 -1.07
N THR A 372 -35.72 1.99 -1.00
CA THR A 372 -36.52 2.43 -2.17
C THR A 372 -36.42 3.92 -2.46
N ALA A 373 -35.93 4.74 -1.52
CA ALA A 373 -35.89 6.20 -1.68
C ALA A 373 -34.51 6.73 -2.08
N ARG A 374 -33.48 6.41 -1.29
CA ARG A 374 -32.08 6.81 -1.53
C ARG A 374 -31.21 5.59 -1.33
N VAL A 375 -30.23 5.39 -2.21
CA VAL A 375 -29.32 4.24 -2.10
C VAL A 375 -28.38 4.45 -0.91
N PRO A 376 -28.33 3.52 0.05
CA PRO A 376 -27.41 3.64 1.17
C PRO A 376 -25.95 3.53 0.72
N ALA A 377 -25.13 4.44 1.24
CA ALA A 377 -23.73 4.57 0.88
C ALA A 377 -22.83 4.58 2.12
N LEU A 378 -21.64 4.01 2.01
CA LEU A 378 -20.53 4.27 2.94
C LEU A 378 -19.48 5.10 2.23
N LEU A 379 -18.93 6.06 2.96
CA LEU A 379 -17.72 6.77 2.58
C LEU A 379 -16.59 6.29 3.50
N VAL A 380 -15.55 5.73 2.92
CA VAL A 380 -14.45 5.09 3.66
C VAL A 380 -13.13 5.73 3.27
N ARG A 381 -12.39 6.26 4.24
CA ARG A 381 -11.00 6.66 4.06
C ARG A 381 -10.15 5.41 3.88
N VAL A 382 -9.41 5.34 2.79
CA VAL A 382 -8.49 4.23 2.49
C VAL A 382 -7.05 4.61 2.82
N THR A 383 -6.69 5.87 2.57
CA THR A 383 -5.34 6.35 2.80
C THR A 383 -5.01 6.42 4.29
N ASN A 384 -3.82 5.94 4.67
CA ASN A 384 -3.32 5.96 6.05
C ASN A 384 -4.18 5.15 7.05
N VAL A 385 -5.05 4.25 6.57
CA VAL A 385 -5.82 3.33 7.39
C VAL A 385 -5.26 1.91 7.19
N PRO A 386 -4.85 1.21 8.26
CA PRO A 386 -4.46 -0.19 8.17
C PRO A 386 -5.56 -1.03 7.53
N LEU A 387 -5.24 -1.84 6.53
CA LEU A 387 -6.25 -2.65 5.83
C LEU A 387 -7.02 -3.57 6.79
N ASN A 388 -6.34 -4.18 7.75
CA ASN A 388 -7.00 -5.02 8.76
C ASN A 388 -7.90 -4.25 9.75
N ASP A 389 -7.93 -2.92 9.69
CA ASP A 389 -8.79 -2.03 10.46
C ASP A 389 -9.52 -1.02 9.55
N LEU A 390 -9.80 -1.39 8.29
CA LEU A 390 -10.42 -0.46 7.33
C LEU A 390 -11.79 0.09 7.79
N LYS A 391 -12.46 -0.61 8.72
CA LYS A 391 -13.70 -0.16 9.37
C LYS A 391 -13.52 1.16 10.14
N SER A 392 -12.34 1.43 10.71
CA SER A 392 -12.07 2.70 11.39
C SER A 392 -11.97 3.90 10.42
N GLY A 393 -11.83 3.61 9.12
CA GLY A 393 -11.88 4.60 8.05
C GLY A 393 -13.28 5.05 7.64
N ILE A 394 -14.36 4.43 8.15
CA ILE A 394 -15.74 4.84 7.81
C ILE A 394 -16.01 6.25 8.37
N LEU A 395 -16.40 7.17 7.49
CA LEU A 395 -16.69 8.55 7.86
C LEU A 395 -18.02 9.04 7.29
N MET A 396 -18.56 10.08 7.92
CA MET A 396 -19.76 10.77 7.45
C MET A 396 -19.33 12.06 6.74
N PRO A 397 -19.74 12.30 5.48
CA PRO A 397 -19.54 13.60 4.85
C PRO A 397 -20.30 14.71 5.60
N ALA A 398 -20.01 15.97 5.28
CA ALA A 398 -20.65 17.12 5.91
C ALA A 398 -22.18 17.13 5.73
N GLU A 399 -22.65 16.61 4.59
CA GLU A 399 -24.07 16.42 4.29
C GLU A 399 -24.38 14.91 4.28
N PRO A 400 -25.39 14.43 5.00
CA PRO A 400 -25.71 13.00 5.10
C PRO A 400 -26.35 12.42 3.83
N THR A 401 -26.64 13.25 2.83
CA THR A 401 -27.25 12.87 1.55
C THR A 401 -26.52 13.56 0.41
N SER A 402 -26.58 13.00 -0.79
CA SER A 402 -26.07 13.64 -2.00
C SER A 402 -26.97 13.33 -3.19
N ASP A 403 -27.25 14.35 -3.98
CA ASP A 403 -27.93 14.24 -5.27
C ASP A 403 -26.92 14.50 -6.38
N ALA A 404 -26.94 13.65 -7.41
CA ALA A 404 -26.01 13.73 -8.53
C ALA A 404 -26.26 14.99 -9.38
N ARG A 405 -25.20 15.49 -10.01
CA ARG A 405 -25.25 16.61 -10.96
C ARG A 405 -25.33 16.16 -12.40
#